data_AF-Q54GZ2-F1
#
_entry.id   AF-Q54GZ2-F1
#
_cell.length_a   1.000
_cell.length_b   1.000
_cell.length_c   1.000
_cell.angle_alpha   90.00
_cell.angle_beta   90.00
_cell.angle_gamma   90.00
#
_symmetry.space_group_name_H-M   'P 1'
#
loop_
_entity.id
_entity.type
_entity.pdbx_description
1 polymer ?
#
loop_
_entity_poly.entity_id
_entity_poly.type
_entity_poly.pdbx_seq_one_letter_code
_entity_poly.pdbx_strand_id
1 'polypeptide(L)' 'MNVTLEDGFNQKLTPGILPDSVGSLDLGDIKQELIIGSIPNTVTNIFLLEGFNQKLTPDILPENAITTRE' A
#
# COMPACT_ATOMS: atom_id res chain seq x y z
N MET A 1 10.04 -4.72 7.95
CA MET A 1 10.56 -3.47 7.35
C MET A 1 9.39 -2.53 7.09
N ASN A 2 9.57 -1.22 7.28
CA ASN A 2 8.57 -0.23 6.92
C ASN A 2 8.92 0.40 5.56
N VAL A 3 7.93 0.59 4.70
CA VAL A 3 8.06 1.37 3.47
C VAL A 3 6.99 2.45 3.49
N THR A 4 7.40 3.67 3.19
CA THR A 4 6.49 4.81 3.10
C THR A 4 6.47 5.30 1.66
N LEU A 5 5.29 5.33 1.05
CA LEU A 5 5.06 5.94 -0.25
C LEU A 5 4.46 7.32 -0.03
N GLU A 6 5.34 8.32 -0.07
CA GLU A 6 5.00 9.72 0.25
C GLU A 6 4.05 10.36 -0.78
N ASP A 7 3.49 11.49 -0.39
CA ASP A 7 2.60 12.30 -1.21
C ASP A 7 3.23 12.64 -2.56
N GLY A 8 2.46 12.45 -3.63
CA GLY A 8 2.93 12.69 -4.98
C GLY A 8 3.68 11.52 -5.62
N PHE A 9 3.85 10.39 -4.92
CA PHE A 9 4.39 9.17 -5.53
C PHE A 9 3.54 8.75 -6.74
N ASN A 10 4.12 8.88 -7.93
CA ASN A 10 3.41 8.74 -9.21
C ASN A 10 3.97 7.58 -10.06
N GLN A 11 4.34 6.48 -9.40
CA GLN A 11 4.74 5.25 -10.09
C GLN A 11 3.74 4.16 -9.80
N LYS A 12 3.45 3.37 -10.83
CA LYS A 12 2.52 2.25 -10.71
C LYS A 12 3.17 1.14 -9.89
N LEU A 13 2.51 0.72 -8.82
CA LEU A 13 2.95 -0.45 -8.05
C LEU A 13 2.50 -1.72 -8.78
N THR A 14 3.43 -2.42 -9.41
CA THR A 14 3.17 -3.73 -10.02
C THR A 14 3.54 -4.87 -9.08
N PRO A 15 2.92 -6.06 -9.19
CA PRO A 15 3.31 -7.22 -8.38
C PRO A 15 4.82 -7.48 -8.42
N GLY A 16 5.43 -7.65 -7.25
CA GLY A 16 6.86 -7.88 -7.09
C GLY A 16 7.75 -6.62 -7.02
N ILE A 17 7.18 -5.41 -7.11
CA ILE A 17 7.96 -4.17 -6.96
C ILE A 17 8.36 -3.89 -5.51
N LEU A 18 7.46 -4.21 -4.58
CA LEU A 18 7.73 -4.13 -3.15
C LEU A 18 8.40 -5.43 -2.70
N PRO A 19 9.51 -5.36 -1.94
CA PRO A 19 10.17 -6.57 -1.44
C PRO A 19 9.29 -7.37 -0.48
N ASP A 20 9.44 -8.69 -0.44
CA ASP A 20 8.76 -9.58 0.52
C ASP A 20 9.22 -9.36 1.99
N SER A 21 10.18 -8.46 2.24
CA SER A 21 10.60 -8.07 3.59
C SER A 21 9.77 -6.93 4.19
N VAL A 22 8.90 -6.30 3.38
CA VAL A 22 7.99 -5.24 3.83
C VAL A 22 6.92 -5.86 4.72
N GLY A 23 6.82 -5.36 5.95
CA GLY A 23 5.79 -5.75 6.93
C GLY A 23 4.80 -4.62 7.24
N SER A 24 5.22 -3.37 7.04
CA SER A 24 4.38 -2.18 7.25
C SER A 24 4.51 -1.28 6.02
N LEU A 25 3.38 -0.75 5.57
CA LEU A 25 3.28 0.10 4.39
C LEU A 25 2.46 1.35 4.71
N ASP A 26 3.11 2.50 4.64
CA ASP A 26 2.45 3.79 4.78
C ASP A 26 2.15 4.36 3.39
N LEU A 27 0.90 4.71 3.14
CA LEU A 27 0.41 5.20 1.86
C LEU A 27 -0.09 6.64 2.01
N GLY A 28 0.69 7.60 1.49
CA GLY A 28 0.28 8.99 1.34
C GLY A 28 -0.68 9.21 0.17
N ASP A 29 -0.77 10.45 -0.30
CA ASP A 29 -1.50 10.85 -1.51
C ASP A 29 -0.77 10.38 -2.78
N ILE A 30 -0.70 9.06 -2.95
CA ILE A 30 -0.16 8.39 -4.13
C ILE A 30 -1.05 8.68 -5.33
N LYS A 31 -0.45 8.84 -6.51
CA LYS A 31 -1.13 9.29 -7.72
C LYS A 31 -1.59 8.17 -8.64
N GLN A 32 -1.06 6.97 -8.43
CA GLN A 32 -1.40 5.78 -9.19
C GLN A 32 -2.28 4.86 -8.36
N GLU A 33 -3.30 4.30 -9.01
CA GLU A 33 -4.18 3.31 -8.37
C GLU A 33 -3.39 2.05 -8.00
N LEU A 34 -3.75 1.48 -6.85
CA LEU A 34 -3.29 0.18 -6.42
C LEU A 34 -3.99 -0.91 -7.25
N ILE A 35 -3.24 -1.95 -7.62
CA ILE A 35 -3.78 -3.11 -8.34
C ILE A 35 -3.64 -4.37 -7.49
N ILE A 36 -4.44 -5.39 -7.81
CA ILE A 36 -4.38 -6.69 -7.14
C ILE A 36 -2.96 -7.25 -7.21
N GLY A 37 -2.43 -7.67 -6.06
CA GLY A 37 -1.08 -8.21 -5.92
C GLY A 37 0.05 -7.18 -5.92
N SER A 38 -0.25 -5.87 -5.98
CA SER A 38 0.77 -4.82 -5.88
C SER A 38 1.37 -4.69 -4.48
N ILE A 39 0.58 -5.01 -3.45
CA ILE A 39 1.00 -5.07 -2.06
C ILE A 39 1.34 -6.53 -1.73
N PRO A 40 2.54 -6.85 -1.25
CA PRO A 40 2.94 -8.22 -0.97
C PRO A 40 2.18 -8.76 0.24
N ASN A 41 1.95 -10.09 0.26
CA ASN A 41 1.21 -10.76 1.33
C ASN A 41 1.92 -10.71 2.70
N THR A 42 3.18 -10.27 2.72
CA THR A 42 3.97 -10.08 3.93
C THR A 42 3.61 -8.80 4.69
N VAL A 43 2.93 -7.85 4.05
CA VAL A 43 2.47 -6.62 4.69
C VAL A 43 1.30 -6.93 5.62
N THR A 44 1.51 -6.70 6.91
CA THR A 44 0.51 -6.93 7.96
C THR A 44 -0.15 -5.63 8.44
N ASN A 45 0.49 -4.48 8.20
CA ASN A 45 -0.01 -3.18 8.64
C ASN A 45 0.04 -2.20 7.47
N ILE A 46 -1.10 -1.58 7.17
CA ILE A 46 -1.24 -0.57 6.13
C ILE A 46 -1.80 0.69 6.77
N PHE A 47 -1.03 1.77 6.72
CA PHE A 47 -1.42 3.07 7.24
C PHE A 47 -1.77 3.97 6.05
N LEU A 48 -3.04 4.36 5.96
CA LEU A 48 -3.52 5.31 4.96
C LEU A 48 -3.37 6.70 5.56
N LEU A 49 -2.34 7.41 5.13
CA LEU A 49 -2.01 8.73 5.65
C LEU A 49 -2.95 9.81 5.08
N GLU A 50 -2.89 11.00 5.67
CA GLU A 50 -3.64 12.18 5.21
C GLU A 50 -3.48 12.38 3.69
N GLY A 51 -4.61 12.59 3.00
CA GLY A 51 -4.63 12.77 1.56
C GLY A 51 -4.79 11.49 0.72
N PHE A 52 -4.65 10.28 1.30
CA PHE A 52 -4.91 9.04 0.58
C PHE A 52 -6.37 8.96 0.08
N ASN A 53 -6.52 9.05 -1.24
CA ASN A 53 -7.80 9.16 -1.94
C ASN A 53 -8.05 8.04 -2.97
N GLN A 54 -7.12 7.08 -3.10
CA GLN A 54 -7.27 5.98 -4.03
C GLN A 54 -8.33 4.99 -3.55
N LYS A 55 -9.01 4.34 -4.50
CA LYS A 55 -10.01 3.33 -4.19
C LYS A 55 -9.35 2.06 -3.67
N LEU A 56 -9.80 1.56 -2.52
CA LEU A 56 -9.42 0.25 -2.00
C LEU A 56 -10.57 -0.72 -2.20
N THR A 57 -10.28 -1.87 -2.82
CA THR A 57 -11.19 -3.02 -2.89
C THR A 57 -10.61 -4.16 -2.07
N PRO A 58 -11.44 -5.07 -1.52
CA PRO A 58 -10.96 -6.18 -0.70
C PRO A 58 -9.84 -7.00 -1.36
N ASP A 59 -9.90 -7.20 -2.67
CA ASP A 59 -8.91 -7.99 -3.42
C ASP A 59 -7.54 -7.30 -3.61
N ILE A 60 -7.43 -5.99 -3.37
CA ILE A 60 -6.16 -5.24 -3.50
C ILE A 60 -5.29 -5.44 -2.26
N LEU A 61 -5.91 -5.59 -1.09
CA LEU A 61 -5.21 -5.67 0.19
C LEU A 61 -4.88 -7.14 0.51
N PRO A 62 -3.74 -7.41 1.18
CA PRO A 62 -3.45 -8.74 1.70
C PRO A 62 -4.52 -9.21 2.68
N GLU A 63 -4.83 -10.51 2.67
CA GLU A 63 -5.89 -11.11 3.50
C GLU A 63 -5.74 -10.83 5.01
N ASN A 64 -4.50 -10.78 5.49
CA ASN A 64 -4.18 -10.59 6.92
C ASN A 64 -3.74 -9.16 7.27
N ALA A 65 -3.86 -8.20 6.34
CA ALA A 65 -3.43 -6.83 6.58
C ALA A 65 -4.47 -6.07 7.42
N ILE A 66 -4.02 -5.48 8.52
CA ILE A 66 -4.79 -4.48 9.25
C ILE A 66 -4.60 -3.14 8.57
N THR A 67 -5.70 -2.51 8.15
CA THR A 67 -5.67 -1.19 7.52
C THR A 67 -6.21 -0.14 8.49
N THR A 68 -5.42 0.91 8.73
CA THR A 68 -5.75 2.03 9.61
C THR A 68 -5.68 3.33 8.81
N ARG A 69 -6.61 4.26 9.05
CA ARG A 69 -6.54 5.63 8.51
C ARG A 69 -6.01 6.54 9.61
N GLU A 70 -4.98 7.33 9.29
CA GLU A 70 -4.37 8.34 10.17
C GLU A 70 -4.37 9.72 9.51
#